data_AF-A0A9P4I7N9-F1
#
_entry.id   AF-A0A9P4I7N9-F1
#
_cell.length_a   1.000
_cell.length_b   1.000
_cell.length_c   1.000
_cell.angle_alpha   90.00
_cell.angle_beta   90.00
_cell.angle_gamma   90.00
#
_symmetry.space_group_name_H-M   'P 1'
#
loop_
_entity.id
_entity.type
_entity.pdbx_description
1 polymer ?
#
loop_
_entity_poly.entity_id
_entity_poly.type
_entity_poly.pdbx_seq_one_letter_code
_entity_poly.pdbx_strand_id
1 'polypeptide(L)'
;MAVIGLSSENSTTVSLPLGTSNHGNPDLICFPASWMDIVTFFLGNYVAHVVTTVTPPGLSQGLFFQSLIYTLVFPGIGVARGVQAILSFAIFADSDLDKAARAGALCRVVRKDQWARSELETRLVDDYKPSFIAKFRKSSIFGRYHLPPGYAFALVPRNARFERDGSFYPMNLSSQRNVIKICVSIAQLTFATFTLYNSRGDQVKEFGYAAFGLTATMYAVMSLLNLFGNVMCPQYSSVFMVSTSVMDEAVQNQGFFDMIVARLDDKNLDNYRDTRERSWANRIELRDLLWLPISFAPTALSLVVIWWMSGFKPGDSTFTQQFFTMSWLAIGSLVGIRSTRWEEKPREEVTAANRLGWLCAQIGILLVLGSFVGYAFYVVALEIIQFGICKS
;
A
#
# COMPACT_ATOMS: atom_id res chain seq x y z
N MET A 1 -9.43 -5.89 46.60
CA MET A 1 -8.71 -4.65 46.94
C MET A 1 -7.23 -4.96 46.88
N ALA A 2 -6.48 -4.34 45.96
CA ALA A 2 -5.02 -4.40 46.00
C ALA A 2 -4.55 -3.20 46.84
N VAL A 3 -3.88 -3.47 47.96
CA VAL A 3 -3.33 -2.45 48.86
C VAL A 3 -1.83 -2.45 48.62
N ILE A 4 -1.30 -1.38 48.03
CA ILE A 4 0.14 -1.17 47.91
C ILE A 4 0.52 -0.24 49.06
N GLY A 5 1.26 -0.77 50.05
CA GLY A 5 1.72 -0.01 51.20
C GLY A 5 2.97 0.80 50.85
N LEU A 6 2.87 2.13 50.87
CA LEU A 6 4.04 3.01 50.84
C LEU A 6 4.51 3.25 52.28
N SER A 7 5.77 2.90 52.58
CA SER A 7 6.38 3.15 53.88
C SER A 7 6.94 4.58 53.95
N SER A 8 6.20 5.50 54.57
CA SER A 8 6.70 6.73 55.20
C SER A 8 5.52 7.47 55.85
N GLU A 9 5.58 7.63 57.17
CA GLU A 9 4.80 8.40 58.19
C GLU A 9 3.51 9.20 57.88
N ASN A 10 2.82 9.02 56.76
CA ASN A 10 1.45 9.47 56.55
C ASN A 10 0.74 8.50 55.60
N SER A 11 0.22 7.41 56.16
CA SER A 11 -0.50 6.37 55.42
C SER A 11 -1.87 6.86 54.95
N THR A 12 -1.90 7.72 53.94
CA THR A 12 -3.12 7.94 53.14
C THR A 12 -3.35 6.69 52.28
N THR A 13 -4.28 5.85 52.70
CA THR A 13 -4.74 4.70 51.91
C THR A 13 -5.49 5.18 50.69
N VAL A 14 -4.79 5.31 49.56
CA VAL A 14 -5.41 5.60 48.26
C VAL A 14 -6.04 4.31 47.73
N SER A 15 -7.35 4.31 47.52
CA SER A 15 -8.06 3.20 46.90
C SER A 15 -7.83 3.21 45.38
N LEU A 16 -7.17 2.17 44.87
CA LEU A 16 -6.94 2.00 43.44
C LEU A 16 -8.06 1.15 42.80
N PRO A 17 -8.39 1.37 41.52
CA PRO A 17 -9.34 0.53 40.78
C PRO A 17 -8.96 -0.96 40.84
N LEU A 18 -9.97 -1.83 40.87
CA LEU A 18 -9.75 -3.26 40.83
C LEU A 18 -9.05 -3.65 39.52
N GLY A 19 -7.98 -4.45 39.59
CA GLY A 19 -7.16 -4.81 38.43
C GLY A 19 -5.98 -3.87 38.15
N THR A 20 -5.74 -2.88 39.02
CA THR A 20 -4.49 -2.09 38.97
C THR A 20 -3.30 -2.99 39.27
N SER A 21 -2.25 -2.90 38.44
CA SER A 21 -0.99 -3.65 38.57
C SER A 21 0.19 -2.69 38.54
N ASN A 22 1.31 -3.09 39.14
CA ASN A 22 2.59 -2.41 39.02
C ASN A 22 3.63 -3.25 38.25
N HIS A 23 3.24 -4.46 37.80
CA HIS A 23 4.10 -5.42 37.07
C HIS A 23 5.48 -5.62 37.73
N GLY A 24 5.53 -5.62 39.06
CA GLY A 24 6.77 -5.77 39.82
C GLY A 24 7.69 -4.55 39.84
N ASN A 25 7.31 -3.42 39.23
CA ASN A 25 8.02 -2.15 39.29
C ASN A 25 7.33 -1.20 40.28
N PRO A 26 7.98 -0.81 41.41
CA PRO A 26 7.36 0.08 42.40
C PRO A 26 7.04 1.49 41.87
N ASP A 27 7.73 1.93 40.80
CA ASP A 27 7.55 3.26 40.20
C ASP A 27 6.50 3.27 39.07
N LEU A 28 5.78 2.15 38.87
CA LEU A 28 4.81 1.99 37.78
C LEU A 28 3.41 1.74 38.32
N ILE A 29 2.43 2.49 37.83
CA ILE A 29 1.02 2.21 38.11
C ILE A 29 0.28 2.04 36.78
N CYS A 30 -0.27 0.84 36.56
CA CYS A 30 -1.02 0.46 35.39
C CYS A 30 -2.49 0.23 35.72
N PHE A 31 -3.37 0.98 35.06
CA PHE A 31 -4.81 0.83 35.19
C PHE A 31 -5.33 -0.21 34.17
N PRO A 32 -6.41 -0.94 34.48
CA PRO A 32 -7.05 -1.84 33.52
C PRO A 32 -7.38 -1.11 32.22
N ALA A 33 -7.00 -1.70 31.08
CA ALA A 33 -7.32 -1.13 29.78
C ALA A 33 -8.84 -1.15 29.53
N SER A 34 -9.36 -0.05 29.00
CA SER A 34 -10.74 0.03 28.53
C SER A 34 -10.84 -0.49 27.09
N TRP A 35 -12.05 -0.83 26.66
CA TRP A 35 -12.30 -1.21 25.25
C TRP A 35 -11.96 -0.08 24.28
N MET A 36 -12.05 1.19 24.72
CA MET A 36 -11.67 2.35 23.92
C MET A 36 -10.16 2.42 23.67
N ASP A 37 -9.34 1.98 24.61
CA ASP A 37 -7.88 1.93 24.43
C ASP A 37 -7.51 0.92 23.34
N ILE A 38 -8.15 -0.25 23.36
CA ILE A 38 -7.98 -1.29 22.34
C ILE A 38 -8.40 -0.76 20.97
N VAL A 39 -9.59 -0.16 20.87
CA VAL A 39 -10.08 0.41 19.60
C VAL A 39 -9.16 1.51 19.09
N THR A 40 -8.71 2.42 19.95
CA THR A 40 -7.81 3.52 19.59
C THR A 40 -6.47 2.98 19.08
N PHE A 41 -5.93 1.95 19.74
CA PHE A 41 -4.70 1.29 19.31
C PHE A 41 -4.83 0.70 17.90
N PHE A 42 -5.91 -0.05 17.62
CA PHE A 42 -6.12 -0.64 16.29
C PHE A 42 -6.44 0.41 15.23
N LEU A 43 -7.24 1.43 15.53
CA LEU A 43 -7.54 2.49 14.56
C LEU A 43 -6.28 3.27 14.19
N GLY A 44 -5.51 3.70 15.20
CA GLY A 44 -4.33 4.51 15.01
C GLY A 44 -3.16 3.75 14.38
N ASN A 45 -2.95 2.48 14.72
CA ASN A 45 -1.84 1.71 14.15
C ASN A 45 -2.26 0.93 12.89
N TYR A 46 -3.40 0.24 12.87
CA TYR A 46 -3.74 -0.75 11.85
C TYR A 46 -4.70 -0.26 10.76
N VAL A 47 -5.63 0.64 11.07
CA VAL A 47 -6.64 1.08 10.09
C VAL A 47 -6.16 2.31 9.32
N ALA A 48 -5.44 3.22 9.97
CA ALA A 48 -5.00 4.47 9.37
C ALA A 48 -4.11 4.27 8.11
N HIS A 49 -3.28 3.21 8.04
CA HIS A 49 -2.39 3.04 6.88
C HIS A 49 -3.14 2.71 5.60
N VAL A 50 -4.29 2.05 5.75
CA VAL A 50 -5.14 1.64 4.64
C VAL A 50 -5.72 2.87 3.94
N VAL A 51 -6.17 3.85 4.73
CA VAL A 51 -6.72 5.12 4.25
C VAL A 51 -5.65 5.95 3.54
N THR A 52 -4.41 5.88 4.01
CA THR A 52 -3.30 6.69 3.48
C THR A 52 -2.60 6.09 2.28
N THR A 53 -2.90 4.84 1.93
CA THR A 53 -2.23 4.16 0.83
C THR A 53 -2.45 4.88 -0.51
N VAL A 54 -1.38 5.00 -1.29
CA VAL A 54 -1.44 5.60 -2.63
C VAL A 54 -2.37 4.77 -3.51
N THR A 55 -3.28 5.44 -4.19
CA THR A 55 -4.27 4.82 -5.06
C THR A 55 -4.01 5.14 -6.52
N PRO A 56 -4.07 4.16 -7.43
CA PRO A 56 -3.92 4.42 -8.85
C PRO A 56 -5.00 5.36 -9.40
N PRO A 57 -4.68 6.14 -10.45
CA PRO A 57 -5.64 7.02 -11.11
C PRO A 57 -6.88 6.28 -11.63
N GLY A 58 -8.04 6.92 -11.56
CA GLY A 58 -9.27 6.41 -12.18
C GLY A 58 -10.00 5.28 -11.43
N LEU A 59 -9.44 4.72 -10.36
CA LEU A 59 -9.94 3.49 -9.75
C LEU A 59 -11.44 3.56 -9.36
N SER A 60 -12.26 2.62 -9.85
CA SER A 60 -13.69 2.59 -9.50
C SER A 60 -13.93 2.36 -8.00
N GLN A 61 -15.07 2.87 -7.49
CA GLN A 61 -15.40 2.82 -6.07
C GLN A 61 -15.37 1.40 -5.47
N GLY A 62 -15.98 0.41 -6.14
CA GLY A 62 -15.99 -0.97 -5.62
C GLY A 62 -14.59 -1.59 -5.52
N LEU A 63 -13.70 -1.25 -6.45
CA LEU A 63 -12.31 -1.70 -6.44
C LEU A 63 -11.47 -0.96 -5.43
N PHE A 64 -11.77 0.32 -5.21
CA PHE A 64 -11.16 1.10 -4.15
C PHE A 64 -11.44 0.43 -2.80
N PHE A 65 -12.69 0.12 -2.46
CA PHE A 65 -13.03 -0.58 -1.22
C PHE A 65 -12.36 -1.96 -1.12
N GLN A 66 -12.35 -2.73 -2.21
CA GLN A 66 -11.66 -4.02 -2.24
C GLN A 66 -10.15 -3.85 -1.99
N SER A 67 -9.53 -2.81 -2.55
CA SER A 67 -8.13 -2.49 -2.33
C SER A 67 -7.84 -2.08 -0.89
N LEU A 68 -8.77 -1.41 -0.21
CA LEU A 68 -8.62 -1.09 1.22
C LEU A 68 -8.54 -2.39 2.04
N ILE A 69 -9.44 -3.34 1.80
CA ILE A 69 -9.45 -4.65 2.48
C ILE A 69 -8.13 -5.38 2.25
N TYR A 70 -7.65 -5.46 1.01
CA TYR A 70 -6.38 -6.12 0.73
C TYR A 70 -5.19 -5.42 1.37
N THR A 71 -5.20 -4.08 1.44
CA THR A 71 -4.10 -3.34 2.07
C THR A 71 -4.11 -3.49 3.59
N LEU A 72 -5.28 -3.68 4.20
CA LEU A 72 -5.42 -4.00 5.63
C LEU A 72 -4.78 -5.36 5.95
N VAL A 73 -5.13 -6.39 5.16
CA VAL A 73 -4.66 -7.77 5.37
C VAL A 73 -3.21 -7.95 4.89
N PHE A 74 -2.80 -7.19 3.87
CA PHE A 74 -1.49 -7.28 3.23
C PHE A 74 -0.79 -5.93 3.20
N PRO A 75 -0.14 -5.55 4.32
CA PRO A 75 0.61 -4.31 4.46
C PRO A 75 1.59 -4.02 3.31
N GLY A 76 2.21 -5.06 2.74
CA GLY A 76 3.16 -4.94 1.63
C GLY A 76 2.59 -4.26 0.37
N ILE A 77 1.27 -4.31 0.15
CA ILE A 77 0.62 -3.59 -0.97
C ILE A 77 0.79 -2.08 -0.81
N GLY A 78 0.60 -1.56 0.41
CA GLY A 78 0.78 -0.14 0.72
C GLY A 78 2.21 0.32 0.49
N VAL A 79 3.18 -0.47 0.98
CA VAL A 79 4.62 -0.24 0.75
C VAL A 79 4.94 -0.14 -0.73
N ALA A 80 4.56 -1.15 -1.52
CA ALA A 80 4.89 -1.20 -2.94
C ALA A 80 4.37 0.05 -3.68
N ARG A 81 3.12 0.45 -3.40
CA ARG A 81 2.51 1.64 -4.01
C ARG A 81 3.16 2.94 -3.54
N GLY A 82 3.46 3.06 -2.24
CA GLY A 82 4.18 4.20 -1.69
C GLY A 82 5.55 4.38 -2.35
N VAL A 83 6.34 3.31 -2.44
CA VAL A 83 7.66 3.32 -3.08
C VAL A 83 7.55 3.64 -4.57
N GLN A 84 6.63 3.02 -5.31
CA GLN A 84 6.43 3.31 -6.73
C GLN A 84 6.03 4.76 -7.00
N ALA A 85 5.28 5.37 -6.09
CA ALA A 85 4.90 6.77 -6.12
C ALA A 85 6.10 7.68 -5.82
N ILE A 86 6.92 7.36 -4.81
CA ILE A 86 8.16 8.09 -4.52
C ILE A 86 9.10 8.05 -5.73
N LEU A 87 9.36 6.85 -6.26
CA LEU A 87 10.24 6.62 -7.41
C LEU A 87 9.69 7.16 -8.73
N SER A 88 8.41 7.59 -8.77
CA SER A 88 7.88 8.30 -9.93
C SER A 88 8.50 9.68 -10.11
N PHE A 89 8.96 10.31 -9.01
CA PHE A 89 9.41 11.70 -8.98
C PHE A 89 8.47 12.64 -9.73
N ALA A 90 7.16 12.38 -9.64
CA ALA A 90 6.16 13.08 -10.44
C ALA A 90 6.11 14.57 -10.08
N ILE A 91 6.19 14.96 -8.81
CA ILE A 91 6.16 16.38 -8.41
C ILE A 91 7.29 17.23 -9.02
N PHE A 92 8.43 16.61 -9.36
CA PHE A 92 9.58 17.27 -9.97
C PHE A 92 9.56 17.29 -11.51
N ALA A 93 8.43 16.95 -12.13
CA ALA A 93 8.27 17.10 -13.56
C ALA A 93 8.02 18.55 -13.97
N ASP A 94 8.59 18.94 -15.12
CA ASP A 94 8.59 20.32 -15.62
C ASP A 94 7.20 20.79 -16.08
N SER A 95 6.38 19.87 -16.62
CA SER A 95 5.03 20.17 -17.11
C SER A 95 3.96 19.32 -16.43
N ASP A 96 2.71 19.78 -16.45
CA ASP A 96 1.58 19.01 -15.89
C ASP A 96 1.32 17.71 -16.66
N LEU A 97 1.63 17.66 -17.96
CA LEU A 97 1.62 16.44 -18.76
C LEU A 97 2.70 15.46 -18.31
N ASP A 98 3.92 15.94 -18.04
CA ASP A 98 5.00 15.10 -17.52
C ASP A 98 4.66 14.58 -16.11
N LYS A 99 4.02 15.40 -15.26
CA LYS A 99 3.51 14.98 -13.94
C LYS A 99 2.46 13.88 -14.09
N ALA A 100 1.50 14.05 -15.00
CA ALA A 100 0.45 13.08 -15.26
C ALA A 100 1.01 11.77 -15.83
N ALA A 101 1.99 11.83 -16.74
CA ALA A 101 2.67 10.67 -17.28
C ALA A 101 3.40 9.88 -16.17
N ARG A 102 4.19 10.57 -15.33
CA ARG A 102 4.91 9.94 -14.21
C ARG A 102 3.98 9.34 -13.16
N ALA A 103 2.83 9.97 -12.91
CA ALA A 103 1.79 9.49 -12.02
C ALA A 103 0.96 8.33 -12.61
N GLY A 104 1.15 7.99 -13.89
CA GLY A 104 0.38 6.94 -14.58
C GLY A 104 -1.08 7.34 -14.88
N ALA A 105 -1.34 8.64 -15.02
CA ALA A 105 -2.67 9.19 -15.28
C ALA A 105 -2.96 9.42 -16.77
N LEU A 106 -2.10 8.95 -17.68
CA LEU A 106 -2.28 9.10 -19.12
C LEU A 106 -2.38 7.74 -19.82
N CYS A 107 -3.25 7.63 -20.81
CA CYS A 107 -3.37 6.47 -21.69
C CYS A 107 -3.32 6.85 -23.17
N ARG A 108 -2.90 5.90 -23.99
CA ARG A 108 -2.83 6.00 -25.46
C ARG A 108 -3.50 4.79 -26.10
N VAL A 109 -3.80 4.88 -27.39
CA VAL A 109 -4.33 3.74 -28.15
C VAL A 109 -3.18 2.89 -28.69
N VAL A 110 -3.36 1.57 -28.67
CA VAL A 110 -2.44 0.57 -29.19
C VAL A 110 -3.20 -0.51 -29.97
N ARG A 111 -2.52 -1.17 -30.91
CA ARG A 111 -3.06 -2.33 -31.63
C ARG A 111 -2.91 -3.59 -30.77
N LYS A 112 -3.95 -4.42 -30.69
CA LYS A 112 -3.99 -5.64 -29.85
C LYS A 112 -2.96 -6.68 -30.28
N ASP A 113 -2.70 -6.79 -31.59
CA ASP A 113 -1.79 -7.74 -32.23
C ASP A 113 -0.31 -7.37 -32.10
N GLN A 114 0.01 -6.07 -32.00
CA GLN A 114 1.39 -5.57 -32.01
C GLN A 114 1.92 -5.13 -30.64
N TRP A 115 1.08 -5.06 -29.60
CA TRP A 115 1.39 -4.24 -28.43
C TRP A 115 1.09 -4.84 -27.04
N ALA A 116 1.62 -6.01 -26.72
CA ALA A 116 1.70 -6.47 -25.33
C ALA A 116 3.16 -6.65 -24.91
N ARG A 117 3.79 -5.61 -24.31
CA ARG A 117 5.20 -5.72 -23.88
C ARG A 117 5.55 -5.25 -22.47
N SER A 118 4.75 -4.42 -21.76
CA SER A 118 4.90 -4.22 -20.30
C SER A 118 3.73 -4.77 -19.51
N GLU A 119 4.03 -5.26 -18.31
CA GLU A 119 3.11 -5.43 -17.18
C GLU A 119 1.96 -4.43 -17.17
N LEU A 120 2.28 -3.14 -17.32
CA LEU A 120 1.38 -2.00 -17.16
C LEU A 120 0.56 -1.72 -18.41
N GLU A 121 1.13 -1.95 -19.59
CA GLU A 121 0.49 -1.74 -20.90
C GLU A 121 -0.43 -2.92 -21.25
N THR A 122 -0.05 -4.16 -20.92
CA THR A 122 -0.93 -5.35 -21.05
C THR A 122 -2.21 -5.22 -20.20
N ARG A 123 -2.19 -4.43 -19.12
CA ARG A 123 -3.32 -4.25 -18.18
C ARG A 123 -4.45 -3.35 -18.71
N LEU A 124 -4.24 -2.55 -19.76
CA LEU A 124 -5.29 -1.70 -20.36
C LEU A 124 -5.78 -2.21 -21.72
N VAL A 125 -5.16 -3.27 -22.27
CA VAL A 125 -5.49 -3.82 -23.58
C VAL A 125 -6.72 -4.75 -23.45
N ASP A 126 -7.91 -4.17 -23.59
CA ASP A 126 -9.19 -4.80 -23.27
C ASP A 126 -9.70 -5.78 -24.35
N ASP A 127 -9.18 -7.02 -24.35
CA ASP A 127 -10.02 -8.20 -24.71
C ASP A 127 -9.43 -9.58 -24.36
N TYR A 128 -8.18 -9.72 -23.95
CA TYR A 128 -7.60 -11.06 -23.73
C TYR A 128 -7.26 -11.30 -22.25
N LYS A 129 -8.29 -11.75 -21.51
CA LYS A 129 -8.23 -12.60 -20.29
C LYS A 129 -7.97 -11.89 -18.93
N PRO A 130 -8.81 -12.12 -17.90
CA PRO A 130 -8.74 -11.36 -16.66
C PRO A 130 -7.72 -11.94 -15.66
N SER A 131 -6.62 -11.23 -15.41
CA SER A 131 -5.86 -11.36 -14.16
C SER A 131 -6.51 -10.51 -13.05
N PHE A 132 -6.15 -10.75 -11.79
CA PHE A 132 -6.70 -10.03 -10.63
C PHE A 132 -6.46 -8.51 -10.66
N ILE A 133 -5.54 -8.05 -11.50
CA ILE A 133 -5.32 -6.62 -11.79
C ILE A 133 -6.07 -6.14 -13.01
N ALA A 134 -6.45 -7.03 -13.91
CA ALA A 134 -7.47 -6.66 -14.87
C ALA A 134 -8.77 -6.29 -14.13
N LYS A 135 -8.87 -6.46 -12.79
CA LYS A 135 -9.90 -5.79 -12.01
C LYS A 135 -9.69 -4.29 -11.84
N PHE A 136 -8.53 -3.69 -12.11
CA PHE A 136 -8.36 -2.24 -12.32
C PHE A 136 -9.07 -1.72 -13.60
N ARG A 137 -9.79 -2.59 -14.35
CA ARG A 137 -10.68 -2.37 -15.54
C ARG A 137 -11.92 -1.47 -15.36
N LYS A 138 -11.99 -0.66 -14.31
CA LYS A 138 -12.87 0.52 -14.38
C LYS A 138 -12.09 1.73 -13.87
N SER A 139 -10.88 1.88 -14.39
CA SER A 139 -10.26 3.19 -14.37
C SER A 139 -11.15 4.11 -15.19
N SER A 140 -11.77 5.10 -14.57
CA SER A 140 -12.58 6.08 -15.28
C SER A 140 -11.65 6.81 -16.26
N ILE A 141 -11.77 6.49 -17.54
CA ILE A 141 -11.13 7.27 -18.60
C ILE A 141 -11.97 8.53 -18.77
N PHE A 142 -11.31 9.68 -18.71
CA PHE A 142 -11.97 10.96 -18.87
C PHE A 142 -12.30 11.19 -20.35
N GLY A 143 -13.53 11.60 -20.64
CA GLY A 143 -14.02 11.81 -22.00
C GLY A 143 -14.88 10.66 -22.53
N ARG A 144 -15.35 10.82 -23.77
CA ARG A 144 -16.13 9.80 -24.48
C ARG A 144 -15.26 9.17 -25.55
N TYR A 145 -15.43 7.89 -25.79
CA TYR A 145 -14.71 7.19 -26.84
C TYR A 145 -15.50 6.01 -27.39
N HIS A 146 -15.18 5.64 -28.62
CA HIS A 146 -15.48 4.35 -29.20
C HIS A 146 -14.19 3.77 -29.75
N LEU A 147 -13.83 2.59 -29.26
CA LEU A 147 -12.61 1.90 -29.62
C LEU A 147 -12.98 0.75 -30.57
N PRO A 148 -12.53 0.78 -31.83
CA PRO A 148 -12.89 -0.24 -32.80
C PRO A 148 -12.22 -1.60 -32.48
N PRO A 149 -12.74 -2.71 -33.03
CA PRO A 149 -12.14 -4.03 -32.87
C PRO A 149 -10.67 -4.04 -33.28
N GLY A 150 -9.83 -4.75 -32.53
CA GLY A 150 -8.37 -4.79 -32.79
C GLY A 150 -7.56 -3.69 -32.09
N TYR A 151 -8.20 -2.69 -31.49
CA TYR A 151 -7.53 -1.64 -30.73
C TYR A 151 -7.82 -1.73 -29.23
N ALA A 152 -6.95 -1.13 -28.44
CA ALA A 152 -7.04 -1.12 -26.99
C ALA A 152 -6.34 0.11 -26.39
N PHE A 153 -6.56 0.40 -25.11
CA PHE A 153 -5.79 1.43 -24.41
C PHE A 153 -4.53 0.84 -23.78
N ALA A 154 -3.51 1.67 -23.59
CA ALA A 154 -2.28 1.36 -22.87
C ALA A 154 -1.83 2.57 -22.06
N LEU A 155 -1.18 2.37 -20.92
CA LEU A 155 -0.64 3.48 -20.15
C LEU A 155 0.52 4.12 -20.92
N VAL A 156 0.60 5.44 -20.85
CA VAL A 156 1.74 6.17 -21.41
C VAL A 156 2.97 5.90 -20.52
N PRO A 157 4.16 5.64 -21.09
CA PRO A 157 5.39 5.51 -20.32
C PRO A 157 5.67 6.75 -19.46
N ARG A 158 6.23 6.55 -18.24
CA ARG A 158 6.48 7.63 -17.27
C ARG A 158 7.41 8.74 -17.79
N ASN A 159 8.25 8.44 -18.76
CA ASN A 159 9.24 9.33 -19.36
C ASN A 159 8.90 9.70 -20.81
N ALA A 160 7.64 9.54 -21.23
CA ALA A 160 7.21 9.90 -22.57
C ALA A 160 7.35 11.41 -22.83
N ARG A 161 7.45 11.76 -24.12
CA ARG A 161 7.55 13.14 -24.58
C ARG A 161 6.33 13.48 -25.41
N PHE A 162 5.92 14.74 -25.35
CA PHE A 162 4.73 15.26 -26.03
C PHE A 162 5.14 16.29 -27.08
N GLU A 163 4.42 16.31 -28.18
CA GLU A 163 4.60 17.33 -29.22
C GLU A 163 4.31 18.72 -28.64
N ARG A 164 5.17 19.69 -28.97
CA ARG A 164 5.04 21.08 -28.50
C ARG A 164 4.37 22.01 -29.53
N ASP A 165 3.99 21.48 -30.69
CA ASP A 165 3.42 22.28 -31.76
C ASP A 165 2.00 22.74 -31.40
N GLY A 166 1.77 24.05 -31.58
CA GLY A 166 0.64 24.83 -31.02
C GLY A 166 -0.77 24.52 -31.55
N SER A 167 -1.04 23.32 -32.06
CA SER A 167 -2.38 22.87 -32.46
C SER A 167 -3.19 22.28 -31.31
N PHE A 168 -2.53 21.83 -30.23
CA PHE A 168 -3.18 21.41 -28.99
C PHE A 168 -2.93 22.44 -27.89
N TYR A 169 -3.98 23.17 -27.50
CA TYR A 169 -3.93 23.96 -26.27
C TYR A 169 -3.81 22.98 -25.10
N PRO A 170 -2.73 23.02 -24.30
CA PRO A 170 -2.57 22.11 -23.17
C PRO A 170 -3.75 22.34 -22.23
N MET A 171 -4.63 21.34 -22.13
CA MET A 171 -5.70 21.39 -21.15
C MET A 171 -5.06 21.27 -19.77
N ASN A 172 -5.30 22.25 -18.90
CA ASN A 172 -4.85 22.15 -17.51
C ASN A 172 -5.45 20.90 -16.88
N LEU A 173 -4.61 19.90 -16.66
CA LEU A 173 -5.00 18.66 -16.02
C LEU A 173 -5.22 18.94 -14.54
N SER A 174 -6.50 18.98 -14.13
CA SER A 174 -6.85 19.14 -12.72
C SER A 174 -6.36 17.92 -11.94
N SER A 175 -5.28 18.11 -11.20
CA SER A 175 -4.77 17.14 -10.23
C SER A 175 -5.21 17.56 -8.83
N GLN A 176 -5.51 16.58 -7.99
CA GLN A 176 -5.82 16.82 -6.59
C GLN A 176 -4.60 16.53 -5.74
N ARG A 177 -4.25 17.48 -4.86
CA ARG A 177 -3.27 17.22 -3.81
C ARG A 177 -3.94 16.37 -2.74
N ASN A 178 -3.32 15.26 -2.37
CA ASN A 178 -3.83 14.31 -1.38
C ASN A 178 -3.73 14.81 0.06
N VAL A 179 -4.21 16.04 0.33
CA VAL A 179 -4.05 16.72 1.62
C VAL A 179 -4.59 15.87 2.76
N ILE A 180 -5.77 15.25 2.57
CA ILE A 180 -6.37 14.36 3.59
C ILE A 180 -5.45 13.18 3.89
N LYS A 181 -4.95 12.46 2.87
CA LYS A 181 -4.05 11.32 3.08
C LYS A 181 -2.73 11.75 3.71
N ILE A 182 -2.18 12.91 3.32
CA ILE A 182 -0.96 13.48 3.92
C ILE A 182 -1.19 13.77 5.41
N CYS A 183 -2.28 14.45 5.77
CA CYS A 183 -2.63 14.75 7.16
C CYS A 183 -2.83 13.47 7.98
N VAL A 184 -3.56 12.49 7.45
CA VAL A 184 -3.77 11.20 8.13
C VAL A 184 -2.45 10.44 8.26
N SER A 185 -1.55 10.47 7.27
CA SER A 185 -0.22 9.86 7.38
C SER A 185 0.63 10.51 8.46
N ILE A 186 0.57 11.84 8.61
CA ILE A 186 1.29 12.57 9.68
C ILE A 186 0.72 12.19 11.05
N ALA A 187 -0.62 12.21 11.19
CA ALA A 187 -1.28 11.82 12.44
C ALA A 187 -0.94 10.38 12.82
N GLN A 188 -0.98 9.45 11.85
CA GLN A 188 -0.62 8.06 12.05
C GLN A 188 0.86 7.89 12.42
N LEU A 189 1.77 8.55 11.71
CA LEU A 189 3.20 8.49 12.02
C LEU A 189 3.47 8.98 13.44
N THR A 190 2.79 10.06 13.84
CA THR A 190 2.90 10.60 15.21
C THR A 190 2.36 9.60 16.23
N PHE A 191 1.18 9.02 15.98
CA PHE A 191 0.55 8.06 16.88
C PHE A 191 1.36 6.76 17.03
N ALA A 192 1.84 6.20 15.92
CA ALA A 192 2.69 5.01 15.92
C ALA A 192 4.03 5.28 16.64
N THR A 193 4.62 6.46 16.42
CA THR A 193 5.85 6.86 17.12
C THR A 193 5.62 7.03 18.61
N PHE A 194 4.49 7.65 19.01
CA PHE A 194 4.10 7.79 20.41
C PHE A 194 3.86 6.43 21.07
N THR A 195 3.21 5.50 20.35
CA THR A 195 3.03 4.11 20.79
C THR A 195 4.39 3.46 21.07
N LEU A 196 5.33 3.53 20.12
CA LEU A 196 6.69 2.98 20.29
C LEU A 196 7.46 3.64 21.44
N TYR A 197 7.29 4.94 21.62
CA TYR A 197 7.93 5.66 22.72
C TYR A 197 7.42 5.14 24.07
N ASN A 198 6.10 4.96 24.23
CA ASN A 198 5.49 4.48 25.46
C ASN A 198 5.72 2.98 25.71
N SER A 199 6.05 2.20 24.68
CA SER A 199 6.47 0.80 24.85
C SER A 199 7.82 0.65 25.52
N ARG A 200 8.65 1.70 25.58
CA ARG A 200 9.99 1.61 26.16
C ARG A 200 9.92 1.30 27.66
N GLY A 201 10.94 0.59 28.14
CA GLY A 201 11.01 0.23 29.55
C GLY A 201 10.09 -0.94 29.85
N ASP A 202 9.02 -0.71 30.60
CA ASP A 202 8.33 -1.77 31.33
C ASP A 202 7.55 -2.74 30.44
N GLN A 203 6.91 -2.26 29.38
CA GLN A 203 6.24 -3.15 28.42
C GLN A 203 7.24 -4.07 27.70
N VAL A 204 8.41 -3.54 27.32
CA VAL A 204 9.48 -4.33 26.69
C VAL A 204 10.20 -5.23 27.70
N LYS A 205 10.26 -4.89 28.98
CA LYS A 205 10.75 -5.81 30.02
C LYS A 205 9.81 -7.01 30.15
N GLU A 206 8.51 -6.74 30.25
CA GLU A 206 7.46 -7.77 30.42
C GLU A 206 7.36 -8.67 29.19
N PHE A 207 7.17 -8.11 27.99
CA PHE A 207 6.88 -8.90 26.79
C PHE A 207 8.07 -9.04 25.83
N GLY A 208 9.22 -8.43 26.13
CA GLY A 208 10.40 -8.52 25.28
C GLY A 208 10.17 -7.97 23.87
N TYR A 209 10.67 -8.71 22.87
CA TYR A 209 10.42 -8.40 21.46
C TYR A 209 8.97 -8.64 21.02
N ALA A 210 8.17 -9.35 21.82
CA ALA A 210 6.78 -9.63 21.52
C ALA A 210 5.84 -8.51 21.99
N ALA A 211 6.35 -7.50 22.70
CA ALA A 211 5.56 -6.38 23.20
C ALA A 211 4.63 -5.78 22.13
N PHE A 212 3.33 -5.77 22.40
CA PHE A 212 2.31 -5.33 21.45
C PHE A 212 2.59 -3.95 20.84
N GLY A 213 3.13 -2.99 21.59
CA GLY A 213 3.39 -1.67 21.04
C GLY A 213 4.58 -1.63 20.07
N LEU A 214 5.47 -2.63 20.08
CA LEU A 214 6.50 -2.80 19.04
C LEU A 214 5.90 -3.16 17.68
N THR A 215 4.67 -3.69 17.63
CA THR A 215 3.95 -3.91 16.36
C THR A 215 3.70 -2.60 15.61
N ALA A 216 3.65 -1.45 16.31
CA ALA A 216 3.51 -0.12 15.72
C ALA A 216 4.66 0.24 14.76
N THR A 217 5.81 -0.44 14.86
CA THR A 217 7.01 -0.15 14.05
C THR A 217 6.74 -0.22 12.55
N MET A 218 6.09 -1.29 12.09
CA MET A 218 5.79 -1.46 10.66
C MET A 218 4.82 -0.38 10.15
N TYR A 219 3.91 0.07 11.02
CA TYR A 219 2.95 1.11 10.72
C TYR A 219 3.59 2.50 10.71
N ALA A 220 4.58 2.77 11.57
CA ALA A 220 5.38 3.99 11.50
C ALA A 220 6.14 4.06 10.16
N VAL A 221 6.83 2.97 9.79
CA VAL A 221 7.57 2.90 8.51
C VAL A 221 6.63 3.04 7.31
N MET A 222 5.48 2.36 7.31
CA MET A 222 4.52 2.47 6.23
C MET A 222 3.92 3.89 6.14
N SER A 223 3.59 4.51 7.28
CA SER A 223 3.05 5.87 7.31
C SER A 223 4.02 6.86 6.69
N LEU A 224 5.32 6.69 6.93
CA LEU A 224 6.37 7.49 6.31
C LEU A 224 6.42 7.30 4.79
N LEU A 225 6.38 6.05 4.31
CA LEU A 225 6.35 5.75 2.87
C LEU A 225 5.09 6.29 2.20
N ASN A 226 3.93 6.15 2.83
CA ASN A 226 2.67 6.70 2.33
C ASN A 226 2.68 8.22 2.33
N LEU A 227 3.24 8.87 3.36
CA LEU A 227 3.41 10.31 3.41
C LEU A 227 4.22 10.81 2.22
N PHE A 228 5.44 10.28 2.04
CA PHE A 228 6.29 10.66 0.92
C PHE A 228 5.65 10.31 -0.43
N GLY A 229 5.00 9.15 -0.56
CA GLY A 229 4.30 8.77 -1.78
C GLY A 229 3.20 9.75 -2.17
N ASN A 230 2.37 10.18 -1.21
CA ASN A 230 1.30 11.16 -1.44
C ASN A 230 1.81 12.59 -1.65
N VAL A 231 3.01 12.92 -1.16
CA VAL A 231 3.68 14.21 -1.45
C VAL A 231 4.33 14.20 -2.83
N MET A 232 5.02 13.12 -3.18
CA MET A 232 5.82 13.01 -4.40
C MET A 232 5.00 12.72 -5.66
N CYS A 233 3.80 12.14 -5.51
CA CYS A 233 2.94 11.76 -6.62
C CYS A 233 1.55 12.43 -6.51
N PRO A 234 1.17 13.32 -7.45
CA PRO A 234 -0.17 13.90 -7.47
C PRO A 234 -1.24 12.86 -7.81
N GLN A 235 -2.46 13.04 -7.30
CA GLN A 235 -3.56 12.12 -7.55
C GLN A 235 -4.50 12.65 -8.62
N TYR A 236 -4.96 11.73 -9.48
CA TYR A 236 -5.90 12.01 -10.55
C TYR A 236 -7.15 11.13 -10.37
N SER A 237 -8.33 11.74 -10.50
CA SER A 237 -9.61 11.04 -10.38
C SER A 237 -9.91 10.13 -11.58
N SER A 238 -9.23 10.36 -12.70
CA SER A 238 -9.42 9.71 -13.98
C SER A 238 -8.11 9.56 -14.72
N VAL A 239 -8.11 8.70 -15.74
CA VAL A 239 -7.01 8.58 -16.72
C VAL A 239 -7.37 9.40 -17.95
N PHE A 240 -6.42 10.16 -18.51
CA PHE A 240 -6.66 11.05 -19.64
C PHE A 240 -6.05 10.50 -20.94
N MET A 241 -6.72 10.71 -22.06
CA MET A 241 -6.30 10.20 -23.37
C MET A 241 -5.30 11.14 -24.04
N VAL A 242 -4.22 10.57 -24.59
CA VAL A 242 -3.28 11.28 -25.46
C VAL A 242 -3.34 10.70 -26.88
N SER A 243 -3.29 11.58 -27.87
CA SER A 243 -3.29 11.22 -29.29
C SER A 243 -1.94 10.61 -29.71
N THR A 244 -2.02 9.63 -30.59
CA THR A 244 -0.91 8.94 -31.25
C THR A 244 -1.31 8.65 -32.70
N SER A 245 -0.35 8.34 -33.57
CA SER A 245 -0.65 7.86 -34.94
C SER A 245 -1.59 6.63 -34.95
N VAL A 246 -1.50 5.77 -33.94
CA VAL A 246 -2.39 4.61 -33.78
C VAL A 246 -3.82 5.03 -33.39
N MET A 247 -3.99 6.13 -32.65
CA MET A 247 -5.30 6.71 -32.39
C MET A 247 -5.89 7.30 -33.69
N ASP A 248 -5.08 7.98 -34.49
CA ASP A 248 -5.50 8.54 -35.79
C ASP A 248 -5.96 7.42 -36.74
N GLU A 249 -5.23 6.31 -36.78
CA GLU A 249 -5.60 5.09 -37.48
C GLU A 249 -6.89 4.45 -36.93
N ALA A 250 -7.06 4.39 -35.61
CA ALA A 250 -8.28 3.87 -35.00
C ALA A 250 -9.50 4.73 -35.38
N VAL A 251 -9.34 6.05 -35.50
CA VAL A 251 -10.41 6.95 -35.99
C VAL A 251 -10.77 6.63 -37.44
N GLN A 252 -9.79 6.36 -38.30
CA GLN A 252 -10.06 5.90 -39.67
C GLN A 252 -10.83 4.56 -39.70
N ASN A 253 -10.63 3.71 -38.69
CA ASN A 253 -11.36 2.46 -38.48
C ASN A 253 -12.64 2.63 -37.66
N GLN A 254 -13.36 3.75 -37.84
CA GLN A 254 -14.64 4.06 -37.20
C GLN A 254 -14.56 4.34 -35.68
N GLY A 255 -13.36 4.52 -35.13
CA GLY A 255 -13.17 4.97 -33.76
C GLY A 255 -13.53 6.44 -33.56
N PHE A 256 -13.84 6.83 -32.33
CA PHE A 256 -13.91 8.24 -31.95
C PHE A 256 -13.33 8.45 -30.56
N PHE A 257 -12.71 9.61 -30.33
CA PHE A 257 -12.10 9.97 -29.04
C PHE A 257 -12.35 11.46 -28.79
N ASP A 258 -12.96 11.76 -27.64
CA ASP A 258 -13.28 13.11 -27.18
C ASP A 258 -12.38 13.47 -25.99
N MET A 259 -12.11 14.76 -25.77
CA MET A 259 -11.30 15.25 -24.63
C MET A 259 -9.85 14.73 -24.60
N ILE A 260 -9.19 14.70 -25.76
CA ILE A 260 -7.74 14.40 -25.87
C ILE A 260 -6.95 15.55 -25.26
N VAL A 261 -5.98 15.26 -24.39
CA VAL A 261 -5.28 16.29 -23.61
C VAL A 261 -3.93 16.72 -24.21
N ALA A 262 -3.32 15.87 -25.04
CA ALA A 262 -2.05 16.14 -25.72
C ALA A 262 -1.81 15.14 -26.86
N ARG A 263 -0.79 15.41 -27.68
CA ARG A 263 -0.27 14.47 -28.69
C ARG A 263 1.12 13.96 -28.28
N LEU A 264 1.31 12.66 -28.39
CA LEU A 264 2.54 11.98 -28.00
C LEU A 264 3.57 12.05 -29.14
N ASP A 265 4.85 12.22 -28.81
CA ASP A 265 5.93 12.13 -29.80
C ASP A 265 6.21 10.66 -30.14
N ASP A 266 5.61 10.19 -31.23
CA ASP A 266 5.67 8.79 -31.66
C ASP A 266 7.10 8.32 -31.98
N LYS A 267 8.02 9.20 -32.40
CA LYS A 267 9.42 8.83 -32.67
C LYS A 267 10.14 8.38 -31.39
N ASN A 268 9.76 8.95 -30.25
CA ASN A 268 10.31 8.57 -28.95
C ASN A 268 9.78 7.20 -28.49
N LEU A 269 8.55 6.85 -28.87
CA LEU A 269 7.94 5.55 -28.57
C LEU A 269 8.63 4.41 -29.32
N ASP A 270 9.03 4.63 -30.57
CA ASP A 270 9.77 3.63 -31.35
C ASP A 270 11.16 3.35 -30.73
N ASN A 271 11.85 4.39 -30.26
CA ASN A 271 13.09 4.22 -29.48
C ASN A 271 12.85 3.41 -28.19
N TYR A 272 11.72 3.63 -27.51
CA TYR A 272 11.33 2.82 -26.35
C TYR A 272 11.03 1.37 -26.74
N ARG A 273 10.39 1.14 -27.90
CA ARG A 273 10.10 -0.19 -28.46
C ARG A 273 11.38 -0.99 -28.71
N ASP A 274 12.37 -0.40 -29.38
CA ASP A 274 13.64 -1.03 -29.75
C ASP A 274 14.55 -1.30 -28.55
N THR A 275 14.67 -0.33 -27.64
CA THR A 275 15.46 -0.49 -26.40
C THR A 275 14.89 -1.63 -25.54
N ARG A 276 13.58 -1.79 -25.55
CA ARG A 276 12.87 -2.78 -24.75
C ARG A 276 12.95 -4.18 -25.33
N GLU A 277 12.84 -4.38 -26.64
CA GLU A 277 13.04 -5.71 -27.26
C GLU A 277 14.41 -6.31 -26.90
N ARG A 278 15.48 -5.50 -27.00
CA ARG A 278 16.84 -5.89 -26.59
C ARG A 278 16.95 -6.18 -25.09
N SER A 279 16.11 -5.55 -24.28
CA SER A 279 16.11 -5.67 -22.83
C SER A 279 15.30 -6.86 -22.32
N TRP A 280 14.18 -7.18 -22.97
CA TRP A 280 13.28 -8.26 -22.56
C TRP A 280 13.91 -9.64 -22.77
N ALA A 281 14.75 -9.78 -23.80
CA ALA A 281 15.58 -10.97 -24.01
C ALA A 281 16.57 -11.26 -22.86
N ASN A 282 16.87 -10.27 -22.00
CA ASN A 282 17.89 -10.36 -20.96
C ASN A 282 17.41 -10.02 -19.53
N ARG A 283 16.14 -9.62 -19.29
CA ARG A 283 15.71 -9.01 -17.99
C ARG A 283 14.34 -9.44 -17.47
N ILE A 284 14.17 -10.72 -17.18
CA ILE A 284 13.09 -11.18 -16.29
C ILE A 284 13.63 -11.59 -14.91
N GLU A 285 14.90 -11.96 -14.77
CA GLU A 285 15.47 -12.37 -13.46
C GLU A 285 16.08 -11.22 -12.64
N LEU A 286 16.77 -10.26 -13.28
CA LEU A 286 17.54 -9.23 -12.55
C LEU A 286 16.67 -8.12 -11.92
N ARG A 287 15.57 -7.73 -12.58
CA ARG A 287 14.63 -6.72 -12.06
C ARG A 287 13.90 -7.24 -10.82
N ASP A 288 13.49 -8.50 -10.86
CA ASP A 288 12.80 -9.16 -9.76
C ASP A 288 13.73 -9.33 -8.55
N LEU A 289 15.02 -9.63 -8.80
CA LEU A 289 16.05 -9.68 -7.76
C LEU A 289 16.23 -8.33 -7.04
N LEU A 290 16.11 -7.22 -7.77
CA LEU A 290 16.24 -5.86 -7.22
C LEU A 290 14.99 -5.37 -6.48
N TRP A 291 13.79 -5.88 -6.80
CA TRP A 291 12.54 -5.54 -6.08
C TRP A 291 12.37 -6.28 -4.75
N LEU A 292 12.99 -7.45 -4.60
CA LEU A 292 13.01 -8.21 -3.35
C LEU A 292 13.53 -7.39 -2.16
N PRO A 293 14.75 -6.81 -2.18
CA PRO A 293 15.26 -6.05 -1.05
C PRO A 293 14.40 -4.81 -0.74
N ILE A 294 13.86 -4.13 -1.76
CA ILE A 294 12.98 -2.97 -1.58
C ILE A 294 11.68 -3.37 -0.85
N SER A 295 11.11 -4.52 -1.20
CA SER A 295 9.87 -5.01 -0.58
C SER A 295 10.09 -5.47 0.86
N PHE A 296 11.27 -6.00 1.18
CA PHE A 296 11.64 -6.41 2.54
C PHE A 296 12.19 -5.26 3.40
N ALA A 297 12.58 -4.13 2.81
CA ALA A 297 13.18 -3.02 3.54
C ALA A 297 12.33 -2.53 4.74
N PRO A 298 11.00 -2.42 4.66
CA PRO A 298 10.19 -2.03 5.83
C PRO A 298 10.19 -3.06 6.95
N THR A 299 10.17 -4.35 6.63
CA THR A 299 10.31 -5.42 7.62
C THR A 299 11.70 -5.37 8.24
N ALA A 300 12.75 -5.24 7.42
CA ALA A 300 14.13 -5.16 7.91
C ALA A 300 14.31 -3.97 8.87
N LEU A 301 13.82 -2.78 8.48
CA LEU A 301 13.86 -1.60 9.33
C LEU A 301 13.05 -1.81 10.62
N SER A 302 11.90 -2.49 10.53
CA SER A 302 11.10 -2.80 11.71
C SER A 302 11.84 -3.73 12.67
N LEU A 303 12.49 -4.77 12.15
CA LEU A 303 13.30 -5.69 12.94
C LEU A 303 14.51 -5.00 13.58
N VAL A 304 15.13 -4.03 12.91
CA VAL A 304 16.22 -3.23 13.48
C VAL A 304 15.73 -2.42 14.69
N VAL A 305 14.56 -1.79 14.61
CA VAL A 305 13.97 -1.04 15.73
C VAL A 305 13.59 -1.98 16.88
N ILE A 306 12.97 -3.12 16.59
CA ILE A 306 12.62 -4.12 17.60
C ILE A 306 13.87 -4.64 18.30
N TRP A 307 14.91 -4.98 17.54
CA TRP A 307 16.21 -5.37 18.08
C TRP A 307 16.80 -4.27 18.95
N TRP A 308 16.78 -3.01 18.50
CA TRP A 308 17.32 -1.88 19.25
C TRP A 308 16.60 -1.68 20.59
N MET A 309 15.28 -1.86 20.64
CA MET A 309 14.48 -1.65 21.85
C MET A 309 14.51 -2.84 22.81
N SER A 310 14.49 -4.08 22.30
CA SER A 310 14.31 -5.29 23.12
C SER A 310 15.58 -6.15 23.25
N GLY A 311 16.58 -5.92 22.40
CA GLY A 311 17.72 -6.83 22.22
C GLY A 311 17.32 -8.22 21.72
N PHE A 312 16.10 -8.37 21.14
CA PHE A 312 15.46 -9.65 20.86
C PHE A 312 15.39 -10.60 22.07
N LYS A 313 15.33 -10.06 23.29
CA LYS A 313 15.02 -10.86 24.48
C LYS A 313 13.50 -11.12 24.54
N PRO A 314 13.06 -12.33 24.89
CA PRO A 314 11.63 -12.66 24.95
C PRO A 314 10.89 -12.01 26.13
N GLY A 315 11.60 -11.56 27.16
CA GLY A 315 10.95 -11.16 28.43
C GLY A 315 10.21 -12.36 29.05
N ASP A 316 9.07 -12.09 29.67
CA ASP A 316 8.13 -13.07 30.22
C ASP A 316 6.99 -13.42 29.25
N SER A 317 7.11 -13.01 27.97
CA SER A 317 6.12 -13.34 26.95
C SER A 317 6.03 -14.85 26.68
N THR A 318 4.81 -15.30 26.41
CA THR A 318 4.52 -16.68 26.00
C THR A 318 4.94 -16.94 24.55
N PHE A 319 5.12 -18.21 24.20
CA PHE A 319 5.35 -18.62 22.82
C PHE A 319 4.26 -18.12 21.86
N THR A 320 2.99 -18.13 22.28
CA THR A 320 1.86 -17.64 21.47
C THR A 320 2.01 -16.15 21.17
N GLN A 321 2.34 -15.34 22.18
CA GLN A 321 2.58 -13.91 22.03
C GLN A 321 3.72 -13.66 21.03
N GLN A 322 4.86 -14.31 21.22
CA GLN A 322 6.02 -14.20 20.33
C GLN A 322 5.72 -14.62 18.89
N PHE A 323 5.07 -15.78 18.70
CA PHE A 323 4.81 -16.33 17.39
C PHE A 323 3.90 -15.43 16.57
N PHE A 324 2.77 -14.99 17.13
CA PHE A 324 1.79 -14.22 16.38
C PHE A 324 2.21 -12.76 16.16
N THR A 325 2.89 -12.12 17.12
CA THR A 325 3.39 -10.74 16.95
C THR A 325 4.52 -10.65 15.94
N MET A 326 5.44 -11.63 15.92
CA MET A 326 6.59 -11.62 15.01
C MET A 326 6.28 -12.17 13.61
N SER A 327 5.49 -13.24 13.51
CA SER A 327 5.12 -13.83 12.21
C SER A 327 4.35 -12.83 11.34
N TRP A 328 3.61 -11.91 11.94
CA TRP A 328 2.93 -10.82 11.24
C TRP A 328 3.87 -9.97 10.38
N LEU A 329 5.06 -9.61 10.90
CA LEU A 329 6.06 -8.81 10.19
C LEU A 329 6.64 -9.52 8.96
N ALA A 330 6.72 -10.86 9.00
CA ALA A 330 7.23 -11.68 7.93
C ALA A 330 6.17 -11.95 6.85
N ILE A 331 4.94 -12.30 7.26
CA ILE A 331 3.84 -12.63 6.35
C ILE A 331 3.45 -11.42 5.48
N GLY A 332 3.39 -10.22 6.08
CA GLY A 332 3.02 -8.99 5.37
C GLY A 332 3.92 -8.68 4.16
N SER A 333 5.23 -8.92 4.28
CA SER A 333 6.20 -8.67 3.21
C SER A 333 6.24 -9.77 2.16
N LEU A 334 6.05 -11.04 2.56
CA LEU A 334 5.92 -12.16 1.61
C LEU A 334 4.70 -11.97 0.69
N VAL A 335 3.57 -11.50 1.23
CA VAL A 335 2.40 -11.20 0.40
C VAL A 335 2.59 -9.94 -0.42
N GLY A 336 3.33 -8.92 0.06
CA GLY A 336 3.71 -7.76 -0.75
C GLY A 336 4.39 -8.15 -2.07
N ILE A 337 5.43 -8.99 -1.99
CA ILE A 337 6.20 -9.48 -3.15
C ILE A 337 5.34 -10.33 -4.09
N ARG A 338 4.49 -11.19 -3.51
CA ARG A 338 3.57 -11.97 -4.31
C ARG A 338 2.44 -11.13 -4.88
N SER A 339 1.99 -10.08 -4.21
CA SER A 339 0.94 -9.21 -4.73
C SER A 339 1.45 -8.53 -5.98
N THR A 340 2.60 -7.84 -5.93
CA THR A 340 3.21 -7.20 -7.10
C THR A 340 3.52 -8.16 -8.25
N ARG A 341 3.63 -9.48 -8.00
CA ARG A 341 3.94 -10.54 -9.01
C ARG A 341 2.74 -11.39 -9.45
N TRP A 342 1.75 -11.62 -8.60
CA TRP A 342 0.41 -12.13 -8.97
C TRP A 342 -0.32 -11.13 -9.84
N GLU A 343 0.15 -9.91 -9.70
CA GLU A 343 -0.10 -8.81 -10.56
C GLU A 343 0.56 -8.95 -11.99
N GLU A 344 1.32 -10.00 -12.29
CA GLU A 344 2.21 -9.96 -13.48
C GLU A 344 1.97 -11.08 -14.50
N LYS A 345 1.24 -12.14 -14.13
CA LYS A 345 0.96 -13.22 -15.09
C LYS A 345 -0.33 -12.96 -15.88
N PRO A 346 -0.27 -12.83 -17.22
CA PRO A 346 -1.46 -12.94 -18.05
C PRO A 346 -2.01 -14.35 -17.85
N ARG A 347 -3.23 -14.44 -17.34
CA ARG A 347 -3.91 -15.73 -17.22
C ARG A 347 -4.39 -16.16 -18.59
N GLU A 348 -4.16 -17.43 -18.90
CA GLU A 348 -4.96 -18.13 -19.89
C GLU A 348 -6.45 -18.10 -19.52
N GLU A 349 -7.29 -18.45 -20.48
CA GLU A 349 -8.73 -18.18 -20.50
C GLU A 349 -9.41 -18.69 -19.23
N VAL A 350 -9.95 -17.75 -18.43
CA VAL A 350 -10.68 -18.11 -17.21
C VAL A 350 -12.12 -18.41 -17.59
N THR A 351 -12.40 -19.69 -17.91
CA THR A 351 -13.76 -20.23 -18.02
C THR A 351 -14.55 -19.97 -16.73
N ALA A 352 -15.88 -20.04 -16.77
CA ALA A 352 -16.72 -19.81 -15.58
C ALA A 352 -16.34 -20.73 -14.40
N ALA A 353 -15.94 -21.97 -14.68
CA ALA A 353 -15.39 -22.92 -13.70
C ALA A 353 -14.07 -22.43 -13.07
N ASN A 354 -13.17 -21.84 -13.88
CA ASN A 354 -11.93 -21.24 -13.41
C ASN A 354 -12.16 -19.95 -12.59
N ARG A 355 -13.27 -19.21 -12.83
CA ARG A 355 -13.65 -18.03 -12.01
C ARG A 355 -14.12 -18.44 -10.62
N LEU A 356 -14.97 -19.47 -10.54
CA LEU A 356 -15.42 -20.00 -9.26
C LEU A 356 -14.25 -20.59 -8.47
N GLY A 357 -13.41 -21.40 -9.10
CA GLY A 357 -12.20 -21.93 -8.46
C GLY A 357 -11.24 -20.84 -7.98
N TRP A 358 -11.08 -19.76 -8.74
CA TRP A 358 -10.25 -18.63 -8.34
C TRP A 358 -10.87 -17.77 -7.22
N LEU A 359 -12.19 -17.54 -7.25
CA LEU A 359 -12.91 -16.91 -6.14
C LEU A 359 -12.80 -17.76 -4.88
N CYS A 360 -12.96 -19.08 -4.97
CA CYS A 360 -12.76 -20.01 -3.87
C CYS A 360 -11.32 -19.97 -3.35
N ALA A 361 -10.31 -19.87 -4.22
CA ALA A 361 -8.92 -19.73 -3.80
C ALA A 361 -8.65 -18.40 -3.10
N GLN A 362 -9.22 -17.28 -3.58
CA GLN A 362 -9.11 -15.98 -2.92
C GLN A 362 -9.82 -15.97 -1.57
N ILE A 363 -11.02 -16.52 -1.51
CA ILE A 363 -11.77 -16.69 -0.26
C ILE A 363 -10.97 -17.59 0.68
N GLY A 364 -10.40 -18.70 0.20
CA GLY A 364 -9.54 -19.59 0.98
C GLY A 364 -8.30 -18.88 1.54
N ILE A 365 -7.61 -18.07 0.72
CA ILE A 365 -6.46 -17.25 1.16
C ILE A 365 -6.91 -16.24 2.21
N LEU A 366 -8.01 -15.53 1.99
CA LEU A 366 -8.56 -14.56 2.93
C LEU A 366 -9.04 -15.23 4.23
N LEU A 367 -9.58 -16.44 4.18
CA LEU A 367 -9.98 -17.19 5.36
C LEU A 367 -8.75 -17.66 6.14
N VAL A 368 -7.75 -18.26 5.49
CA VAL A 368 -6.55 -18.75 6.17
C VAL A 368 -5.71 -17.60 6.72
N LEU A 369 -5.36 -16.63 5.87
CA LEU A 369 -4.54 -15.50 6.29
C LEU A 369 -5.33 -14.54 7.16
N GLY A 370 -6.61 -14.30 6.87
CA GLY A 370 -7.47 -13.47 7.72
C GLY A 370 -7.72 -14.07 9.09
N SER A 371 -7.84 -15.41 9.22
CA SER A 371 -7.90 -16.07 10.54
C SER A 371 -6.58 -15.89 11.29
N PHE A 372 -5.45 -16.00 10.60
CA PHE A 372 -4.15 -15.72 11.20
C PHE A 372 -4.04 -14.27 11.69
N VAL A 373 -4.42 -13.29 10.86
CA VAL A 373 -4.45 -11.86 11.21
C VAL A 373 -5.37 -11.62 12.41
N GLY A 374 -6.58 -12.20 12.37
CA GLY A 374 -7.57 -12.07 13.44
C GLY A 374 -7.04 -12.62 14.76
N TYR A 375 -6.34 -13.74 14.74
CA TYR A 375 -5.71 -14.29 15.94
C TYR A 375 -4.54 -13.41 16.43
N ALA A 376 -3.74 -12.86 15.52
CA ALA A 376 -2.69 -11.91 15.90
C ALA A 376 -3.28 -10.64 16.55
N PHE A 377 -4.40 -10.12 16.04
CA PHE A 377 -5.10 -8.99 16.66
C PHE A 377 -5.68 -9.37 18.02
N TYR A 378 -6.20 -10.58 18.15
CA TYR A 378 -6.66 -11.09 19.45
C TYR A 378 -5.51 -11.15 20.47
N VAL A 379 -4.34 -11.68 20.08
CA VAL A 379 -3.14 -11.72 20.95
C VAL A 379 -2.72 -10.31 21.37
N VAL A 380 -2.67 -9.36 20.44
CA VAL A 380 -2.37 -7.94 20.73
C VAL A 380 -3.38 -7.33 21.70
N ALA A 381 -4.69 -7.59 21.49
CA ALA A 381 -5.73 -7.10 22.38
C ALA A 381 -5.59 -7.71 23.80
N LEU A 382 -5.25 -9.00 23.89
CA LEU A 382 -4.98 -9.65 25.17
C LEU A 382 -3.78 -9.04 25.89
N GLU A 383 -2.69 -8.75 25.19
CA GLU A 383 -1.54 -8.08 25.80
C GLU A 383 -1.88 -6.68 26.30
N ILE A 384 -2.69 -5.91 25.56
CA ILE A 384 -3.19 -4.60 26.02
C ILE A 384 -4.00 -4.75 27.31
N ILE A 385 -4.86 -5.77 27.41
CA ILE A 385 -5.66 -6.04 28.60
C ILE A 385 -4.77 -6.50 29.77
N GLN A 386 -3.81 -7.38 29.51
CA GLN A 386 -2.89 -7.92 30.51
C GLN A 386 -1.98 -6.82 31.08
N PHE A 387 -1.46 -5.95 30.22
CA PHE A 387 -0.55 -4.88 30.63
C PHE A 387 -1.29 -3.69 31.23
N GLY A 388 -2.43 -3.30 30.65
CA GLY A 388 -3.16 -2.10 31.03
C GLY A 388 -2.54 -0.81 30.48
N ILE A 389 -3.03 0.33 30.98
CA ILE A 389 -2.55 1.67 30.64
C ILE A 389 -1.73 2.20 31.80
N CYS A 390 -0.42 2.29 31.59
CA CYS A 390 0.53 2.68 32.62
C CYS A 390 0.83 4.18 32.59
N LYS A 391 1.01 4.75 33.78
CA LYS A 391 1.60 6.06 33.99
C LYS A 391 2.83 5.88 34.87
N SER A 392 3.97 6.34 34.37
CA SER A 392 5.24 6.47 35.09
C SER A 392 5.34 7.86 35.70
#